data_AF-A0A183EM52-F1
#
_entry.id   AF-A0A183EM52-F1
#
_cell.length_a   1.000
_cell.length_b   1.000
_cell.length_c   1.000
_cell.angle_alpha   90.00
_cell.angle_beta   90.00
_cell.angle_gamma   90.00
#
_symmetry.space_group_name_H-M   'P 1'
#
loop_
_entity.id
_entity.type
_entity.pdbx_description
1 polymer ?
#
loop_
_entity_poly.entity_id
_entity_poly.type
_entity_poly.pdbx_seq_one_letter_code
_entity_poly.pdbx_strand_id
1 'polypeptide(L)'
;LSSYMEGREFMLNPDAGHLEDLILPKWTKMPSILYALSILTTTGYLSAVPSTKLGQFVAVIYGLLGIPLMVLAAVDIGRFLSDIVLRLYRKVLF
;
A
#
# COMPACT_ATOMS: atom_id res chain seq x y z
N LEU A 1 29.74 19.88 34.03
CA LEU A 1 30.16 19.78 32.60
C LEU A 1 29.18 18.97 31.76
N SER A 2 28.65 17.83 32.22
CA SER A 2 27.69 17.03 31.42
C SER A 2 26.27 17.63 31.34
N SER A 3 25.84 18.44 32.32
CA SER A 3 24.50 19.04 32.34
C SER A 3 24.33 20.28 31.45
N TYR A 4 25.42 20.84 30.90
CA TYR A 4 25.38 22.02 30.02
C TYR A 4 25.24 21.66 28.52
N MET A 5 25.16 20.37 28.18
CA MET A 5 24.90 19.89 26.82
C MET A 5 23.44 19.50 26.57
N GLU A 6 22.57 19.60 27.58
CA GLU A 6 21.15 19.22 27.50
C GLU A 6 20.23 20.42 27.19
N GLY A 7 20.74 21.41 26.46
CA GLY A 7 20.06 22.68 26.19
C GLY A 7 19.99 23.07 24.71
N ARG A 8 20.40 22.19 23.79
CA ARG A 8 20.06 22.36 22.38
C ARG A 8 18.78 21.60 22.14
N GLU A 9 17.64 22.23 22.44
CA GLU A 9 16.40 21.95 21.72
C GLU A 9 16.80 21.99 20.24
N PHE A 10 16.94 20.81 19.63
CA PHE A 10 17.05 20.71 18.20
C PHE A 10 15.80 21.40 17.70
N MET A 11 15.95 22.64 17.22
CA MET A 11 14.91 23.33 16.52
C MET A 11 14.47 22.35 15.44
N LEU A 12 13.29 21.77 15.64
CA LEU A 12 12.59 21.02 14.61
C LEU A 12 12.46 22.02 13.48
N ASN A 13 13.40 21.85 12.56
CA ASN A 13 13.53 22.52 11.29
C ASN A 13 12.11 22.87 10.81
N PRO A 14 11.72 24.15 10.67
CA PRO A 14 10.33 24.51 10.37
C PRO A 14 9.83 23.97 9.02
N ASP A 15 10.72 23.50 8.17
CA ASP A 15 10.46 22.72 6.96
C ASP A 15 10.16 21.24 7.21
N ALA A 16 10.45 20.69 8.40
CA ALA A 16 9.98 19.37 8.80
C ALA A 16 8.45 19.27 8.78
N GLY A 17 7.73 20.35 9.09
CA GLY A 17 6.27 20.37 8.97
C GLY A 17 5.78 20.20 7.52
N HIS A 18 6.50 20.75 6.53
CA HIS A 18 6.19 20.51 5.11
C HIS A 18 6.54 19.09 4.67
N LEU A 19 7.61 18.52 5.21
CA LEU A 19 7.95 17.12 4.97
C LEU A 19 6.92 16.19 5.61
N GLU A 20 6.43 16.50 6.81
CA GLU A 20 5.32 15.78 7.44
C GLU A 20 4.06 15.87 6.58
N ASP A 21 3.65 17.02 6.05
CA ASP A 21 2.51 17.09 5.11
C ASP A 21 2.72 16.32 3.79
N LEU A 22 3.98 16.13 3.36
CA LEU A 22 4.35 15.32 2.20
C LEU A 22 4.44 13.82 2.51
N ILE A 23 4.77 13.45 3.75
CA ILE A 23 4.97 12.06 4.22
C ILE A 23 3.69 11.50 4.85
N LEU A 24 2.86 12.35 5.45
CA LEU A 24 1.57 11.99 6.02
C LEU A 24 0.64 11.58 4.89
N PRO A 25 0.07 10.37 4.93
CA PRO A 25 -0.84 9.91 3.89
C PRO A 25 -2.12 10.74 3.94
N LYS A 26 -2.17 11.78 3.11
CA LYS A 26 -3.38 12.53 2.87
C LYS A 26 -4.39 11.59 2.20
N TRP A 27 -5.53 11.35 2.84
CA TRP A 27 -6.60 10.50 2.32
C TRP A 27 -7.29 11.14 1.11
N THR A 28 -6.59 11.20 -0.02
CA THR A 28 -7.13 11.53 -1.34
C THR A 28 -7.51 10.26 -2.10
N LYS A 29 -8.28 10.37 -3.18
CA LYS A 29 -8.87 9.20 -3.88
C LYS A 29 -7.83 8.14 -4.30
N MET A 30 -6.67 8.57 -4.78
CA MET A 30 -5.61 7.66 -5.25
C MET A 30 -4.95 6.84 -4.13
N PRO A 31 -4.39 7.44 -3.06
CA PRO A 31 -3.79 6.67 -1.97
C PRO A 31 -4.78 5.76 -1.25
N SER A 32 -6.08 6.11 -1.19
CA SER A 32 -7.12 5.23 -0.64
C SER A 32 -7.27 3.93 -1.43
N ILE A 33 -7.27 4.01 -2.76
CA ILE A 33 -7.37 2.85 -3.65
C ILE A 33 -6.12 2.00 -3.54
N LEU A 34 -4.94 2.62 -3.49
CA LEU A 34 -3.67 1.91 -3.31
C LEU A 34 -3.62 1.20 -1.94
N TYR A 35 -4.15 1.83 -0.90
CA TYR A 35 -4.28 1.20 0.42
C TYR A 35 -5.22 -0.02 0.36
N ALA A 36 -6.42 0.12 -0.21
CA ALA A 36 -7.34 -1.01 -0.39
C ALA A 36 -6.73 -2.13 -1.24
N LEU A 37 -6.04 -1.79 -2.33
CA LEU A 37 -5.33 -2.74 -3.17
C LEU A 37 -4.23 -3.46 -2.40
N SER A 38 -3.51 -2.78 -1.51
CA SER A 38 -2.45 -3.41 -0.70
C SER A 38 -2.96 -4.41 0.33
N ILE A 39 -4.19 -4.20 0.82
CA ILE A 39 -4.90 -5.18 1.66
C ILE A 39 -5.29 -6.37 0.78
N LEU A 40 -5.83 -6.11 -0.42
CA LEU A 40 -6.23 -7.14 -1.38
C LEU A 40 -5.06 -8.04 -1.81
N THR A 41 -3.91 -7.44 -2.14
CA THR A 41 -2.70 -8.14 -2.55
C THR A 41 -1.90 -8.71 -1.38
N THR A 42 -2.36 -8.53 -0.14
CA THR A 42 -1.66 -8.90 1.11
C THR A 42 -0.26 -8.27 1.26
N THR A 43 0.04 -7.22 0.49
CA THR A 43 1.31 -6.50 0.57
C THR A 43 1.42 -5.73 1.89
N GLY A 44 0.31 -5.13 2.33
CA GLY A 44 0.20 -4.46 3.63
C GLY A 44 1.12 -3.25 3.79
N TYR A 45 0.75 -2.10 3.20
CA TYR A 45 1.44 -0.84 3.49
C TYR A 45 1.00 -0.28 4.85
N LEU A 46 1.90 -0.30 5.85
CA LEU A 46 1.64 0.19 7.22
C LEU A 46 1.56 1.73 7.33
N SER A 47 1.95 2.47 6.29
CA SER A 47 2.06 3.93 6.39
C SER A 47 0.71 4.64 6.54
N ALA A 48 -0.41 4.03 6.11
CA ALA A 48 -1.73 4.66 6.09
C ALA A 48 -2.78 3.78 6.80
N VAL A 49 -2.72 3.70 8.13
CA VAL A 49 -3.73 2.98 8.91
C VAL A 49 -4.88 3.93 9.27
N PRO A 50 -6.15 3.59 8.97
CA PRO A 50 -7.28 4.37 9.43
C PRO A 50 -7.34 4.30 10.96
N SER A 51 -7.22 5.45 11.63
CA SER A 51 -7.30 5.55 13.10
C SER A 51 -8.73 5.35 13.64
N THR A 52 -9.73 5.23 12.75
CA THR A 52 -11.14 5.04 13.10
C THR A 52 -11.48 3.56 13.28
N LYS A 53 -12.20 3.23 14.36
CA LYS A 53 -12.59 1.83 14.67
C LYS A 53 -13.42 1.17 13.57
N LEU A 54 -14.31 1.93 12.92
CA LEU A 54 -15.09 1.46 11.78
C LEU A 54 -14.21 1.17 10.56
N GLY A 55 -13.21 2.02 10.27
CA GLY A 55 -12.29 1.83 9.15
C GLY A 55 -11.45 0.57 9.30
N GLN A 56 -10.98 0.28 10.53
CA GLN A 56 -10.27 -0.96 10.83
C GLN A 56 -11.15 -2.19 10.64
N PHE A 57 -12.40 -2.17 11.10
CA PHE A 57 -13.30 -3.32 10.95
C PHE A 57 -13.56 -3.64 9.47
N VAL A 58 -13.79 -2.59 8.65
CA VAL A 58 -13.95 -2.74 7.20
C VAL A 58 -12.67 -3.29 6.56
N ALA A 59 -11.49 -2.80 6.95
CA ALA A 59 -10.21 -3.29 6.44
C ALA A 59 -9.98 -4.79 6.75
N VAL A 60 -10.37 -5.24 7.94
CA VAL A 60 -10.28 -6.65 8.35
C VAL A 60 -11.20 -7.55 7.52
N ILE A 61 -12.48 -7.16 7.34
CA ILE A 61 -13.42 -7.91 6.49
C ILE A 61 -12.95 -7.92 5.03
N TYR A 62 -12.42 -6.78 4.56
CA TYR A 62 -11.89 -6.66 3.20
C TYR A 62 -10.67 -7.56 2.99
N GLY A 63 -9.79 -7.71 3.99
CA GLY A 63 -8.69 -8.67 3.95
C GLY A 63 -9.16 -10.12 3.92
N LEU A 64 -10.14 -10.48 4.76
CA LEU A 64 -10.71 -11.83 4.84
C LEU A 64 -11.33 -12.31 3.51
N LEU A 65 -12.06 -11.42 2.82
CA LEU A 65 -12.62 -11.71 1.50
C LEU A 65 -11.58 -11.51 0.38
N GLY A 66 -10.63 -10.62 0.58
CA GLY A 66 -9.64 -10.23 -0.41
C GLY A 66 -8.63 -11.33 -0.71
N ILE A 67 -8.13 -12.04 0.30
CA ILE A 67 -7.17 -13.15 0.13
C ILE A 67 -7.69 -14.24 -0.83
N PRO A 68 -8.88 -14.85 -0.61
CA PRO A 68 -9.38 -15.87 -1.53
C PRO A 68 -9.70 -15.30 -2.93
N LEU A 69 -10.20 -14.06 -2.99
CA LEU A 69 -10.51 -13.40 -4.26
C LEU A 69 -9.24 -13.08 -5.07
N MET A 70 -8.15 -12.70 -4.40
CA MET A 70 -6.85 -12.43 -5.03
C MET A 70 -6.25 -13.70 -5.63
N VAL A 71 -6.38 -14.84 -4.96
CA VAL A 71 -5.93 -16.14 -5.50
C VAL A 71 -6.72 -16.51 -6.75
N LEU A 72 -8.05 -16.33 -6.73
CA LEU A 72 -8.90 -16.54 -7.92
C LEU A 72 -8.53 -15.62 -9.08
N ALA A 73 -8.32 -14.33 -8.80
CA ALA A 73 -7.89 -13.36 -9.80
C ALA A 73 -6.50 -13.70 -10.37
N ALA A 74 -5.55 -14.13 -9.53
CA ALA A 74 -4.22 -14.53 -9.97
C ALA A 74 -4.27 -15.77 -10.88
N VAL A 75 -5.14 -16.74 -10.58
CA VAL A 75 -5.34 -17.92 -11.45
C VAL A 75 -5.90 -17.52 -12.82
N ASP A 76 -6.90 -16.63 -12.84
CA ASP A 76 -7.50 -16.15 -14.09
C ASP A 76 -6.52 -15.34 -14.93
N ILE A 77 -5.80 -14.40 -14.30
CA ILE A 77 -4.72 -13.63 -14.93
C ILE A 77 -3.63 -14.57 -15.45
N GLY A 78 -3.25 -15.60 -14.69
CA GLY A 78 -2.25 -16.58 -15.10
C GLY A 78 -2.67 -17.37 -16.34
N ARG A 79 -3.94 -17.76 -16.43
CA ARG A 79 -4.50 -18.41 -17.63
C ARG A 79 -4.49 -17.47 -18.83
N PHE A 80 -4.95 -16.24 -18.66
CA PHE A 80 -4.92 -15.23 -19.71
C PHE A 80 -3.51 -14.97 -20.23
N LEU A 81 -2.53 -14.83 -19.33
CA LEU A 81 -1.14 -14.64 -19.69
C LEU A 81 -0.57 -15.85 -20.44
N SER A 82 -0.90 -17.07 -20.00
CA SER A 82 -0.49 -18.30 -20.67
C SER A 82 -1.04 -18.38 -22.09
N ASP A 83 -2.32 -18.06 -22.29
CA ASP A 83 -2.95 -18.01 -23.61
C ASP A 83 -2.28 -16.98 -24.52
N ILE A 84 -1.94 -15.79 -24.00
CA ILE A 84 -1.21 -14.76 -24.76
C ILE A 84 0.16 -15.27 -25.15
N VAL A 85 0.92 -15.84 -24.21
CA VAL A 85 2.27 -16.36 -24.47
C VAL A 85 2.22 -17.48 -25.51
N LEU A 86 1.27 -18.40 -25.42
CA LEU A 86 1.09 -19.47 -26.40
C LEU A 86 0.69 -18.94 -27.78
N ARG A 87 -0.17 -17.92 -27.84
CA ARG A 87 -0.52 -17.24 -29.10
C ARG A 87 0.68 -16.51 -29.70
N LEU A 88 1.47 -15.82 -28.88
CA LEU A 88 2.66 -15.11 -29.32
C LEU A 88 3.74 -16.08 -29.80
N TYR A 89 3.99 -17.15 -29.05
CA TYR A 89 4.94 -18.21 -29.41
C TYR A 89 4.56 -18.87 -30.74
N ARG A 90 3.27 -19.22 -30.91
CA ARG A 90 2.76 -19.75 -32.19
C ARG A 90 2.98 -18.78 -33.35
N LYS A 91 2.88 -17.47 -33.10
CA LYS A 91 3.05 -16.42 -34.11
C LYS A 91 4.51 -16.05 -34.38
N VAL A 92 5.44 -16.41 -33.49
CA VAL A 92 6.89 -16.19 -33.64
C VAL A 92 7.57 -17.39 -34.29
N LEU A 93 7.06 -18.61 -34.05
CA LEU A 93 7.60 -19.85 -34.61
C LEU A 93 7.15 -20.11 -36.06
N PHE A 94 6.14 -19.39 -36.54
CA PHE A 94 5.58 -19.46 -37.91
C PHE A 94 5.73 -18.11 -38.60
#